data_AF-A0A2T2VRW3-F1
#
_entry.id   AF-A0A2T2VRW3-F1
#
_cell.length_a   1.000
_cell.length_b   1.000
_cell.length_c   1.000
_cell.angle_alpha   90.00
_cell.angle_beta   90.00
_cell.angle_gamma   90.00
#
_symmetry.space_group_name_H-M   'P 1'
#
loop_
_entity.id
_entity.type
_entity.pdbx_description
1 polymer ?
#
loop_
_entity_poly.entity_id
_entity_poly.type
_entity_poly.pdbx_seq_one_letter_code
_entity_poly.pdbx_strand_id
1 'polypeptide(L)'
;MKKINEKYVPKSLSKEDKKKQIKSIKEQTIRPKLDSFKSKRSNHVIKFEKTYGYKITEKTKIAKDLLSMAGIKKVIEKGNAAYFSGGSRPNQTPASWSNARLASVLTFGKAADVDKDILLKYGKGDILKKAIEKYTHKMPDGKLMSGKKHNKNSKEVKIINK
;
A
#
# COMPACT_ATOMS: atom_id res chain seq x y z
N MET A 1 16.58 -21.07 -6.97
CA MET A 1 16.30 -19.67 -6.51
C MET A 1 14.97 -19.21 -7.07
N LYS A 2 14.11 -18.55 -6.28
CA LYS A 2 12.85 -17.98 -6.82
C LYS A 2 13.17 -16.96 -7.91
N LYS A 3 12.53 -17.09 -9.07
CA LYS A 3 12.67 -16.15 -10.19
C LYS A 3 12.21 -14.76 -9.73
N ILE A 4 13.10 -13.77 -9.83
CA ILE A 4 12.76 -12.37 -9.54
C ILE A 4 11.79 -11.89 -10.62
N ASN A 5 10.71 -11.22 -10.21
CA ASN A 5 9.71 -10.71 -11.12
C ASN A 5 10.33 -9.68 -12.09
N GLU A 6 10.02 -9.77 -13.38
CA GLU A 6 10.53 -8.87 -14.43
C GLU A 6 10.18 -7.40 -14.15
N LYS A 7 9.12 -7.12 -13.37
CA LYS A 7 8.81 -5.78 -12.86
C LYS A 7 9.95 -5.14 -12.06
N TYR A 8 10.74 -5.93 -11.35
CA TYR A 8 11.81 -5.45 -10.47
C TYR A 8 13.18 -5.46 -11.15
N VAL A 9 13.32 -6.26 -12.21
CA VAL A 9 14.52 -6.36 -13.04
C VAL A 9 14.07 -6.37 -14.51
N PRO A 10 13.67 -5.22 -15.07
CA PRO A 10 13.12 -5.18 -16.42
C PRO A 10 14.18 -5.47 -17.47
N LYS A 11 13.75 -6.04 -18.60
CA LYS A 11 14.64 -6.42 -19.71
C LYS A 11 15.39 -5.23 -20.30
N SER A 12 14.85 -4.02 -20.17
CA SER A 12 15.43 -2.75 -20.63
C SER A 12 16.69 -2.31 -19.86
N LEU A 13 16.96 -2.86 -18.68
CA LEU A 13 18.19 -2.54 -17.94
C LEU A 13 19.43 -3.08 -18.68
N SER A 14 20.53 -2.33 -18.61
CA SER A 14 21.85 -2.82 -19.02
C SER A 14 22.26 -4.06 -18.22
N LYS A 15 23.24 -4.83 -18.70
CA LYS A 15 23.70 -6.04 -18.01
C LYS A 15 24.28 -5.69 -16.63
N GLU A 16 24.95 -4.56 -16.54
CA GLU A 16 25.60 -4.01 -15.35
C GLU A 16 24.54 -3.55 -14.32
N ASP A 17 23.54 -2.79 -14.77
CA ASP A 17 22.48 -2.31 -13.90
C ASP A 17 21.58 -3.44 -13.40
N LYS A 18 21.36 -4.48 -14.21
CA LYS A 18 20.68 -5.71 -13.77
C LYS A 18 21.42 -6.35 -12.60
N LYS A 19 22.75 -6.49 -12.69
CA LYS A 19 23.56 -7.08 -11.61
C LYS A 19 23.43 -6.26 -10.32
N LYS A 20 23.55 -4.92 -10.40
CA LYS A 20 23.39 -4.01 -9.25
C LYS A 20 22.00 -4.13 -8.61
N GLN A 21 20.95 -4.12 -9.44
CA GLN A 21 19.56 -4.24 -8.98
C GLN A 21 19.32 -5.58 -8.29
N ILE A 22 19.73 -6.70 -8.90
CA ILE A 22 19.59 -8.05 -8.34
C ILE A 22 20.32 -8.18 -7.01
N LYS A 23 21.56 -7.68 -6.92
CA LYS A 23 22.35 -7.68 -5.69
C LYS A 23 21.59 -6.99 -4.56
N SER A 24 21.12 -5.77 -4.81
CA SER A 24 20.38 -5.02 -3.78
C SER A 24 19.09 -5.73 -3.33
N ILE A 25 18.37 -6.40 -4.24
CA ILE A 25 17.13 -7.13 -3.91
C ILE A 25 17.46 -8.34 -3.03
N LYS A 26 18.51 -9.09 -3.35
CA LYS A 26 18.95 -10.25 -2.56
C LYS A 26 19.42 -9.86 -1.16
N GLU A 27 20.17 -8.77 -1.07
CA GLU A 27 20.71 -8.25 0.19
C GLU A 27 19.70 -7.39 0.97
N GLN A 28 18.49 -7.18 0.42
CA GLN A 28 17.45 -6.35 1.03
C GLN A 28 17.94 -4.93 1.37
N THR A 29 18.83 -4.37 0.56
CA THR A 29 19.36 -3.01 0.71
C THR A 29 18.56 -1.99 -0.08
N ILE A 30 18.92 -0.71 0.00
CA ILE A 30 18.31 0.37 -0.80
C ILE A 30 18.63 0.14 -2.29
N ARG A 31 17.67 0.43 -3.18
CA ARG A 31 17.88 0.25 -4.62
C ARG A 31 18.89 1.29 -5.12
N PRO A 32 19.90 0.87 -5.89
CA PRO A 32 20.84 1.79 -6.50
C PRO A 32 20.12 2.69 -7.50
N LYS A 33 20.72 3.86 -7.77
CA LYS A 33 20.35 4.68 -8.92
C LYS A 33 20.98 4.05 -10.16
N LEU A 34 20.16 3.75 -11.16
CA LEU A 34 20.50 3.10 -12.41
C LEU A 34 20.14 4.02 -13.56
N ASP A 35 21.12 4.39 -14.37
CA ASP A 35 20.94 5.37 -15.46
C ASP A 35 20.18 4.76 -16.65
N SER A 36 20.27 3.44 -16.85
CA SER A 36 19.47 2.73 -17.87
C SER A 36 17.97 2.65 -17.53
N PHE A 37 17.53 3.21 -16.41
CA PHE A 37 16.12 3.20 -15.98
C PHE A 37 15.54 4.61 -15.77
N LYS A 38 14.53 4.95 -16.57
CA LYS A 38 13.74 6.16 -16.36
C LYS A 38 12.63 5.92 -15.35
N SER A 39 12.71 6.58 -14.20
CA SER A 39 11.67 6.51 -13.18
C SER A 39 10.43 7.30 -13.59
N LYS A 40 9.25 6.81 -13.20
CA LYS A 40 7.97 7.51 -13.34
C LYS A 40 7.34 7.70 -11.97
N ARG A 41 6.72 8.87 -11.78
CA ARG A 41 5.94 9.17 -10.58
C ARG A 41 4.77 8.19 -10.41
N SER A 42 4.46 7.80 -9.17
CA SER A 42 3.37 6.88 -8.89
C SER A 42 2.01 7.48 -9.25
N ASN A 43 1.23 6.76 -10.06
CA ASN A 43 -0.14 7.14 -10.39
C ASN A 43 -1.03 7.23 -9.14
N HIS A 44 -0.77 6.45 -8.09
CA HIS A 44 -1.53 6.55 -6.84
C HIS A 44 -1.27 7.87 -6.12
N VAL A 45 -0.01 8.33 -6.09
CA VAL A 45 0.35 9.63 -5.50
C VAL A 45 -0.31 10.75 -6.30
N ILE A 46 -0.23 10.69 -7.63
CA ILE A 46 -0.90 11.67 -8.50
C ILE A 46 -2.41 11.68 -8.26
N LYS A 47 -3.04 10.51 -8.17
CA LYS A 47 -4.48 10.40 -7.89
C LYS A 47 -4.82 11.03 -6.53
N PHE A 48 -4.06 10.72 -5.49
CA PHE A 48 -4.26 11.28 -4.16
C PHE A 48 -4.20 12.82 -4.18
N GLU A 49 -3.15 13.38 -4.79
CA GLU A 49 -2.97 14.83 -4.85
C GLU A 49 -4.08 15.52 -5.62
N LYS A 50 -4.55 14.92 -6.71
CA LYS A 50 -5.72 15.41 -7.46
C LYS A 50 -7.02 15.33 -6.65
N THR A 51 -7.19 14.27 -5.85
CA THR A 51 -8.41 14.07 -5.06
C THR A 51 -8.47 15.00 -3.84
N TYR A 52 -7.36 15.25 -3.17
CA TYR A 52 -7.33 15.97 -1.89
C TYR A 52 -6.71 17.37 -1.96
N GLY A 53 -6.06 17.73 -3.06
CA GLY A 53 -5.48 19.07 -3.25
C GLY A 53 -4.20 19.34 -2.47
N TYR A 54 -3.58 18.33 -1.86
CA TYR A 54 -2.32 18.47 -1.11
C TYR A 54 -1.43 17.23 -1.25
N LYS A 55 -0.14 17.36 -0.89
CA LYS A 55 0.87 16.32 -1.13
C LYS A 55 0.70 15.13 -0.17
N ILE A 56 0.96 13.92 -0.66
CA ILE A 56 0.93 12.71 0.16
C ILE A 56 1.92 12.77 1.35
N THR A 57 2.93 13.63 1.30
CA THR A 57 3.92 13.84 2.36
C THR A 57 3.38 14.63 3.55
N GLU A 58 2.26 15.35 3.40
CA GLU A 58 1.66 16.18 4.46
C GLU A 58 0.87 15.31 5.45
N LYS A 59 1.60 14.50 6.24
CA LYS A 59 1.00 13.48 7.13
C LYS A 59 0.08 14.06 8.19
N THR A 60 0.34 15.28 8.65
CA THR A 60 -0.49 15.99 9.63
C THR A 60 -1.89 16.28 9.06
N LYS A 61 -1.99 16.71 7.79
CA LYS A 61 -3.28 16.90 7.10
C LYS A 61 -4.02 15.57 6.93
N ILE A 62 -3.32 14.53 6.49
CA ILE A 62 -3.91 13.17 6.38
C ILE A 62 -4.44 12.69 7.74
N ALA A 63 -3.66 12.92 8.80
CA ALA A 63 -4.00 12.51 10.15
C ALA A 63 -5.19 13.23 10.74
N LYS A 64 -5.38 14.49 10.35
CA LYS A 64 -6.53 15.29 10.76
C LYS A 64 -7.81 14.68 10.19
N ASP A 65 -7.86 14.43 8.88
CA ASP A 65 -9.13 14.26 8.18
C ASP A 65 -9.40 12.83 7.67
N LEU A 66 -8.36 12.02 7.41
CA LEU A 66 -8.50 10.78 6.63
C LEU A 66 -8.17 9.50 7.40
N LEU A 67 -7.00 9.46 8.03
CA LEU A 67 -6.46 8.26 8.68
C LEU A 67 -5.54 8.65 9.82
N SER A 68 -5.78 8.18 11.03
CA SER A 68 -4.96 8.56 12.20
C SER A 68 -3.45 8.35 11.98
N MET A 69 -2.61 9.08 12.73
CA MET A 69 -1.15 8.90 12.66
C MET A 69 -0.71 7.44 12.88
N ALA A 70 -1.38 6.71 13.78
CA ALA A 70 -1.12 5.29 14.00
C ALA A 70 -1.45 4.45 12.76
N GLY A 71 -2.57 4.73 12.09
CA GLY A 71 -2.93 4.09 10.83
C GLY A 71 -1.94 4.39 9.72
N ILE A 72 -1.54 5.66 9.57
CA ILE A 72 -0.52 6.09 8.60
C ILE A 72 0.78 5.32 8.84
N LYS A 73 1.28 5.28 10.08
CA LYS A 73 2.51 4.58 10.45
C LYS A 73 2.45 3.10 10.06
N LYS A 74 1.36 2.40 10.37
CA LYS A 74 1.17 0.99 9.99
C LYS A 74 1.19 0.76 8.48
N VAL A 75 0.55 1.62 7.68
CA VAL A 75 0.60 1.49 6.22
C VAL A 75 2.01 1.76 5.69
N ILE A 76 2.71 2.74 6.24
CA ILE A 76 4.09 3.06 5.86
C ILE A 76 5.03 1.89 6.19
N GLU A 77 4.92 1.30 7.38
CA GLU A 77 5.68 0.12 7.80
C GLU A 77 5.45 -1.07 6.87
N LYS A 78 4.19 -1.39 6.53
CA LYS A 78 3.88 -2.44 5.53
C LYS A 78 4.44 -2.11 4.15
N GLY A 79 4.46 -0.84 3.77
CA GLY A 79 5.08 -0.35 2.54
C GLY A 79 6.59 -0.59 2.51
N ASN A 80 7.29 -0.21 3.58
CA ASN A 80 8.73 -0.41 3.73
C ASN A 80 9.08 -1.90 3.76
N ALA A 81 8.33 -2.71 4.51
CA ALA A 81 8.52 -4.15 4.54
C ALA A 81 8.38 -4.77 3.15
N ALA A 82 7.35 -4.40 2.39
CA ALA A 82 7.14 -4.88 1.03
C ALA A 82 8.26 -4.45 0.06
N TYR A 83 8.85 -3.27 0.25
CA TYR A 83 9.97 -2.78 -0.57
C TYR A 83 11.23 -3.64 -0.41
N PHE A 84 11.52 -4.08 0.81
CA PHE A 84 12.72 -4.88 1.11
C PHE A 84 12.50 -6.37 0.86
N SER A 85 11.37 -6.94 1.28
CA SER A 85 11.13 -8.39 1.22
C SER A 85 10.55 -8.87 -0.10
N GLY A 86 9.65 -8.08 -0.71
CA GLY A 86 8.95 -8.45 -1.95
C GLY A 86 9.69 -8.05 -3.22
N GLY A 87 10.80 -7.32 -3.09
CA GLY A 87 11.47 -6.60 -4.17
C GLY A 87 10.76 -5.29 -4.52
N SER A 88 11.49 -4.39 -5.17
CA SER A 88 10.98 -3.10 -5.62
C SER A 88 11.56 -2.72 -6.98
N ARG A 89 10.89 -1.80 -7.66
CA ARG A 89 11.33 -1.33 -8.99
C ARG A 89 12.67 -0.60 -8.87
N PRO A 90 13.48 -0.54 -9.94
CA PRO A 90 14.70 0.26 -9.95
C PRO A 90 14.42 1.73 -9.59
N ASN A 91 15.42 2.39 -9.00
CA ASN A 91 15.40 3.81 -8.63
C ASN A 91 14.28 4.21 -7.64
N GLN A 92 13.65 3.25 -6.96
CA GLN A 92 12.68 3.52 -5.90
C GLN A 92 13.37 3.67 -4.55
N THR A 93 12.78 4.48 -3.67
CA THR A 93 13.16 4.58 -2.26
C THR A 93 12.08 3.96 -1.36
N PRO A 94 12.41 3.51 -0.14
CA PRO A 94 11.41 3.03 0.82
C PRO A 94 10.29 4.05 1.04
N ALA A 95 10.65 5.33 1.18
CA ALA A 95 9.70 6.43 1.35
C ALA A 95 8.76 6.59 0.15
N SER A 96 9.28 6.59 -1.09
CA SER A 96 8.44 6.70 -2.29
C SER A 96 7.47 5.53 -2.44
N TRP A 97 7.92 4.31 -2.10
CA TRP A 97 7.13 3.09 -2.18
C TRP A 97 6.03 3.03 -1.12
N SER A 98 6.37 3.38 0.12
CA SER A 98 5.42 3.44 1.23
C SER A 98 4.40 4.58 1.06
N ASN A 99 4.81 5.74 0.56
CA ASN A 99 3.90 6.82 0.20
C ASN A 99 2.95 6.43 -0.94
N ALA A 100 3.43 5.71 -1.95
CA ALA A 100 2.57 5.17 -3.00
C ALA A 100 1.55 4.16 -2.46
N ARG A 101 1.95 3.34 -1.48
CA ARG A 101 1.02 2.43 -0.77
C ARG A 101 -0.03 3.21 0.01
N LEU A 102 0.37 4.20 0.81
CA LEU A 102 -0.55 5.05 1.55
C LEU A 102 -1.55 5.76 0.63
N ALA A 103 -1.07 6.35 -0.47
CA ALA A 103 -1.94 6.96 -1.46
C ALA A 103 -2.92 5.96 -2.08
N SER A 104 -2.47 4.73 -2.35
CA SER A 104 -3.33 3.64 -2.85
C SER A 104 -4.39 3.24 -1.82
N VAL A 105 -4.05 3.18 -0.53
CA VAL A 105 -5.00 2.91 0.56
C VAL A 105 -6.07 4.00 0.65
N LEU A 106 -5.66 5.27 0.70
CA LEU A 106 -6.57 6.41 0.88
C LEU A 106 -7.45 6.67 -0.35
N THR A 107 -7.01 6.25 -1.54
CA THR A 107 -7.79 6.35 -2.78
C THR A 107 -8.50 5.04 -3.17
N PHE A 108 -8.62 4.11 -2.20
CA PHE A 108 -9.31 2.81 -2.32
C PHE A 108 -8.82 1.92 -3.49
N GLY A 109 -7.54 2.02 -3.84
CA GLY A 109 -6.85 1.11 -4.76
C GLY A 109 -6.56 -0.26 -4.14
N LYS A 110 -5.81 -1.12 -4.85
CA LYS A 110 -5.54 -2.51 -4.42
C LYS A 110 -4.89 -2.63 -3.04
N ALA A 111 -4.09 -1.64 -2.61
CA ALA A 111 -3.49 -1.66 -1.28
C ALA A 111 -4.55 -1.52 -0.16
N ALA A 112 -5.66 -0.83 -0.44
CA ALA A 112 -6.77 -0.69 0.50
C ALA A 112 -7.38 -2.05 0.86
N ASP A 113 -7.47 -2.98 -0.09
CA ASP A 113 -8.03 -4.31 0.17
C ASP A 113 -7.11 -5.15 1.07
N VAL A 114 -5.78 -4.95 0.92
CA VAL A 114 -4.75 -5.60 1.77
C VAL A 114 -4.65 -4.95 3.15
N ASP A 115 -4.96 -3.65 3.24
CA ASP A 115 -4.83 -2.82 4.45
C ASP A 115 -6.21 -2.42 5.02
N LYS A 116 -7.27 -3.14 4.64
CA LYS A 116 -8.66 -2.80 5.00
C LYS A 116 -8.88 -2.73 6.51
N ASP A 117 -8.22 -3.60 7.27
CA ASP A 117 -8.34 -3.61 8.73
C ASP A 117 -7.74 -2.34 9.34
N ILE A 118 -6.74 -1.74 8.69
CA ILE A 118 -6.19 -0.44 9.10
C ILE A 118 -7.20 0.67 8.79
N LEU A 119 -7.84 0.64 7.62
CA LEU A 119 -8.89 1.61 7.26
C LEU A 119 -10.10 1.53 8.20
N LEU A 120 -10.56 0.33 8.53
CA LEU A 120 -11.69 0.11 9.43
C LEU A 120 -11.38 0.52 10.88
N LYS A 121 -10.14 0.28 11.34
CA LYS A 121 -9.74 0.59 12.72
C LYS A 121 -9.31 2.04 12.94
N TYR A 122 -8.69 2.67 11.94
CA TYR A 122 -8.01 3.97 12.10
C TYR A 122 -8.50 5.05 11.14
N GLY A 123 -9.41 4.72 10.22
CA GLY A 123 -10.00 5.68 9.28
C GLY A 123 -10.83 6.74 9.98
N LYS A 124 -10.99 7.89 9.33
CA LYS A 124 -11.78 9.02 9.83
C LYS A 124 -12.77 9.50 8.76
N GLY A 125 -13.83 10.15 9.21
CA GLY A 125 -14.82 10.80 8.34
C GLY A 125 -15.28 9.91 7.19
N ASP A 126 -15.25 10.46 5.97
CA ASP A 126 -15.73 9.76 4.78
C ASP A 126 -14.85 8.57 4.35
N ILE A 127 -13.57 8.54 4.74
CA ILE A 127 -12.73 7.37 4.52
C ILE A 127 -13.25 6.19 5.33
N LEU A 128 -13.58 6.40 6.61
CA LEU A 128 -14.12 5.33 7.45
C LEU A 128 -15.47 4.84 6.92
N LYS A 129 -16.37 5.76 6.55
CA LYS A 129 -17.68 5.42 5.97
C LYS A 129 -17.54 4.56 4.71
N LYS A 130 -16.71 4.99 3.76
CA LYS A 130 -16.41 4.23 2.52
C LYS A 130 -15.75 2.88 2.80
N ALA A 131 -14.90 2.80 3.82
CA ALA A 131 -14.27 1.54 4.20
C ALA A 131 -15.29 0.56 4.79
N ILE A 132 -16.20 1.03 5.64
CA ILE A 132 -17.30 0.22 6.20
C ILE A 132 -18.18 -0.28 5.05
N GLU A 133 -18.66 0.61 4.19
CA GLU A 133 -19.50 0.26 3.04
C GLU A 133 -18.84 -0.79 2.13
N LYS A 134 -17.54 -0.64 1.85
CA LYS A 134 -16.82 -1.53 0.94
C LYS A 134 -16.43 -2.88 1.56
N TYR A 135 -16.04 -2.90 2.84
CA TYR A 135 -15.37 -4.05 3.45
C TYR A 135 -16.18 -4.77 4.52
N THR A 136 -17.29 -4.18 4.95
CA THR A 136 -18.25 -4.83 5.85
C THR A 136 -19.53 -5.11 5.10
N HIS A 137 -20.17 -6.24 5.40
CA HIS A 137 -21.51 -6.54 4.91
C HIS A 137 -22.47 -6.33 6.07
N LYS A 138 -23.67 -5.80 5.79
CA LYS A 138 -24.76 -5.80 6.77
C LYS A 138 -25.24 -7.24 6.97
N MET A 139 -25.25 -7.71 8.20
CA MET A 139 -26.03 -8.89 8.56
C MET A 139 -27.53 -8.55 8.62
N PRO A 140 -28.45 -9.53 8.49
CA PRO A 140 -29.89 -9.30 8.58
C PRO A 140 -30.34 -8.64 9.91
N ASP A 141 -29.54 -8.77 10.97
CA ASP A 141 -29.78 -8.24 12.32
C ASP A 141 -29.12 -6.87 12.57
N GLY A 142 -28.53 -6.23 11.56
CA GLY A 142 -27.94 -4.90 11.67
C GLY A 142 -26.51 -4.84 12.23
N LYS A 143 -25.87 -5.96 12.55
CA LYS A 143 -24.46 -5.99 12.99
C LYS A 143 -23.48 -5.87 11.81
N LEU A 144 -22.36 -5.18 12.02
CA LEU A 144 -21.26 -5.05 11.07
C LEU A 144 -20.19 -6.13 11.32
N MET A 145 -19.82 -6.86 10.27
CA MET A 145 -18.71 -7.83 10.32
C MET A 145 -17.58 -7.47 9.37
N SER A 146 -16.33 -7.62 9.82
CA SER A 146 -15.17 -7.65 8.93
C SER A 146 -15.02 -9.06 8.35
N GLY A 147 -15.29 -9.25 7.06
CA GLY A 147 -15.22 -10.59 6.45
C GLY A 147 -15.10 -10.58 4.93
N LYS A 148 -14.25 -11.47 4.38
CA LYS A 148 -14.20 -11.75 2.93
C LYS A 148 -15.56 -12.27 2.47
N LYS A 149 -15.96 -11.95 1.23
CA LYS A 149 -16.97 -12.76 0.50
C LYS A 149 -16.57 -14.22 0.64
N HIS A 150 -17.44 -15.04 1.23
CA HIS A 150 -17.16 -16.43 1.54
C HIS A 150 -16.90 -17.21 0.25
N ASN A 151 -15.72 -17.84 0.17
CA ASN A 151 -15.62 -19.17 -0.42
C ASN A 151 -16.00 -20.17 0.69
N LYS A 152 -16.76 -21.22 0.37
CA LYS A 152 -17.61 -22.02 1.27
C LYS A 152 -16.93 -22.74 2.47
N ASN A 153 -15.66 -22.51 2.78
CA ASN A 153 -14.89 -23.42 3.64
C ASN A 153 -13.94 -22.79 4.69
N SER A 154 -14.18 -21.59 5.21
CA SER A 154 -13.34 -21.08 6.32
C SER A 154 -14.16 -20.32 7.37
N LYS A 155 -14.39 -20.96 8.52
CA LYS A 155 -14.96 -20.34 9.72
C LYS A 155 -13.86 -19.61 10.47
N GLU A 156 -13.89 -18.28 10.42
CA GLU A 156 -13.57 -17.45 11.59
C GLU A 156 -14.08 -16.03 11.34
N VAL A 157 -15.02 -15.61 12.17
CA VAL A 157 -15.72 -14.33 12.13
C VAL A 157 -15.39 -13.60 13.43
N LYS A 158 -14.84 -12.38 13.34
CA LYS A 158 -14.69 -11.50 14.51
C LYS A 158 -15.71 -10.37 14.43
N ILE A 159 -16.57 -10.30 15.44
CA ILE A 159 -17.59 -9.27 15.62
C ILE A 159 -16.91 -8.03 16.21
N ILE A 160 -17.21 -6.85 15.68
CA ILE A 160 -16.75 -5.57 16.23
C ILE A 160 -17.90 -5.01 17.05
N ASN A 161 -17.74 -4.98 18.37
CA ASN A 161 -18.70 -4.32 19.27
C ASN A 161 -18.37 -2.83 19.37
N LYS A 162 -19.42 -2.00 19.34
CA LYS A 162 -19.37 -0.55 19.46
C LYS A 162 -19.33 -0.12 20.91
#